data_AF-A0A517D5V0-F1
#
_entry.id   AF-A0A517D5V0-F1
#
_cell.length_a   1.000
_cell.length_b   1.000
_cell.length_c   1.000
_cell.angle_alpha   90.00
_cell.angle_beta   90.00
_cell.angle_gamma   90.00
#
_symmetry.space_group_name_H-M   'P 1'
#
loop_
_entity.id
_entity.type
_entity.pdbx_description
1 polymer ?
#
loop_
_entity_poly.entity_id
_entity_poly.type
_entity_poly.pdbx_seq_one_letter_code
_entity_poly.pdbx_strand_id
1 'polypeptide(L)'
;MRNLASDQHTKGTQTYVNGGYMNLTCNYDITWHYDVAKDQVTVTNADVKLVREDPEKYADMTNGFWDSFAFVKPNATIPHEDGTYTWADEPNHSDLPGVNGDYLWSMVKNDAMAFFSQDSNRTASPYVIKYSTQTPYIATKNADGTYTLMLTLDRYRDGITAIGQPNRPVWTVDSKKVTISIPQRKTTEADYHYNQSRYYI
;
A
#
# COMPACT_ATOMS: atom_id res chain seq x y z
N MET A 1 -14.51 21.11 -15.45
CA MET A 1 -14.65 19.64 -15.27
C MET A 1 -13.35 18.98 -15.71
N ARG A 2 -12.79 18.01 -14.97
CA ARG A 2 -11.64 17.24 -15.46
C ARG A 2 -12.07 16.39 -16.66
N ASN A 3 -11.31 16.42 -17.73
CA ASN A 3 -11.54 15.55 -18.88
C ASN A 3 -11.14 14.12 -18.50
N LEU A 4 -12.10 13.22 -18.34
CA LEU A 4 -11.85 11.82 -17.97
C LEU A 4 -11.45 10.95 -19.17
N ALA A 5 -11.45 11.50 -20.40
CA ALA A 5 -11.04 10.79 -21.60
C ALA A 5 -9.52 10.75 -21.81
N SER A 6 -8.76 11.49 -21.00
CA SER A 6 -7.29 11.43 -20.97
C SER A 6 -6.82 10.72 -19.71
N ASP A 7 -5.57 10.27 -19.74
CA ASP A 7 -4.90 9.77 -18.54
C ASP A 7 -4.86 10.85 -17.47
N GLN A 8 -5.06 10.40 -16.24
CA GLN A 8 -5.06 11.20 -15.03
C GLN A 8 -3.89 10.79 -14.16
N HIS A 9 -3.42 11.71 -13.32
CA HIS A 9 -2.36 11.46 -12.37
C HIS A 9 -2.86 11.65 -10.94
N THR A 10 -2.47 10.74 -10.07
CA THR A 10 -2.61 10.86 -8.62
C THR A 10 -1.22 10.84 -8.02
N LYS A 11 -0.78 11.99 -7.49
CA LYS A 11 0.54 12.15 -6.87
C LYS A 11 0.38 12.42 -5.39
N GLY A 12 1.34 11.95 -4.60
CA GLY A 12 1.36 12.24 -3.18
C GLY A 12 2.52 11.60 -2.44
N THR A 13 2.50 11.82 -1.14
CA THR A 13 3.53 11.36 -0.21
C THR A 13 2.85 10.79 1.03
N GLN A 14 3.33 9.65 1.50
CA GLN A 14 2.89 8.98 2.73
C GLN A 14 4.12 8.65 3.57
N THR A 15 4.11 9.08 4.83
CA THR A 15 5.19 8.81 5.78
C THR A 15 4.78 7.75 6.79
N TYR A 16 5.67 6.82 7.08
CA TYR A 16 5.52 5.72 8.01
C TYR A 16 6.60 5.88 9.08
N VAL A 17 6.16 5.90 10.33
CA VAL A 17 7.04 6.02 11.50
C VAL A 17 6.60 5.02 12.56
N ASN A 18 7.56 4.48 13.30
CA ASN A 18 7.29 3.58 14.42
C ASN A 18 8.16 3.95 15.63
N GLY A 19 7.71 4.93 16.42
CA GLY A 19 8.32 5.28 17.71
C GLY A 19 9.81 5.65 17.67
N GLY A 20 10.34 6.01 16.50
CA GLY A 20 11.76 6.29 16.25
C GLY A 20 12.58 5.12 15.68
N TYR A 21 12.03 3.91 15.59
CA TYR A 21 12.74 2.72 15.07
C TYR A 21 12.68 2.57 13.55
N MET A 22 11.82 3.36 12.90
CA MET A 22 11.64 3.37 11.46
C MET A 22 11.13 4.74 11.01
N ASN A 23 11.66 5.21 9.89
CA ASN A 23 11.25 6.44 9.20
C ASN A 23 11.33 6.21 7.68
N LEU A 24 10.16 5.97 7.08
CA LEU A 24 10.02 5.68 5.67
C LEU A 24 9.04 6.66 5.03
N THR A 25 9.44 7.25 3.91
CA THR A 25 8.56 8.07 3.08
C THR A 25 8.34 7.40 1.74
N CYS A 26 7.08 7.12 1.41
CA CYS A 26 6.64 6.66 0.10
C CYS A 26 6.14 7.86 -0.71
N ASN A 27 6.81 8.15 -1.81
CA ASN A 27 6.35 9.10 -2.82
C ASN A 27 5.78 8.32 -4.00
N TYR A 28 4.63 8.75 -4.51
CA TYR A 28 3.98 8.07 -5.64
C TYR A 28 3.48 9.06 -6.70
N ASP A 29 3.53 8.61 -7.96
CA ASP A 29 2.88 9.21 -9.11
C ASP A 29 2.21 8.07 -9.92
N ILE A 30 0.89 7.97 -9.78
CA ILE A 30 0.10 6.90 -10.39
C ILE A 30 -0.69 7.47 -11.55
N THR A 31 -0.45 6.95 -12.75
CA THR A 31 -1.21 7.26 -13.96
C THR A 31 -2.35 6.26 -14.13
N TRP A 32 -3.56 6.76 -14.36
CA TRP A 32 -4.75 5.94 -14.50
C TRP A 32 -5.72 6.49 -15.54
N HIS A 33 -6.50 5.58 -16.12
CA HIS A 33 -7.54 5.86 -17.10
C HIS A 33 -8.89 5.35 -16.58
N TYR A 34 -9.96 6.14 -16.76
CA TYR A 34 -11.31 5.71 -16.42
C TYR A 34 -12.12 5.37 -17.66
N ASP A 35 -12.45 4.09 -17.81
CA ASP A 35 -13.38 3.60 -18.82
C ASP A 35 -14.82 3.78 -18.32
N VAL A 36 -15.52 4.75 -18.89
CA VAL A 36 -16.89 5.10 -18.52
C VAL A 36 -17.88 4.01 -18.91
N ALA A 37 -17.62 3.27 -19.99
CA ALA A 37 -18.54 2.24 -20.46
C ALA A 37 -18.53 1.01 -19.54
N LYS A 38 -17.38 0.74 -18.92
CA LYS A 38 -17.19 -0.36 -17.97
C LYS A 38 -17.28 0.05 -16.51
N ASP A 39 -17.34 1.36 -16.24
CA ASP A 39 -17.19 1.91 -14.89
C ASP A 39 -15.97 1.30 -14.18
N GLN A 40 -14.80 1.44 -14.85
CA GLN A 40 -13.57 0.79 -14.45
C GLN A 40 -12.40 1.77 -14.51
N VAL A 41 -11.54 1.74 -13.49
CA VAL A 41 -10.26 2.45 -13.50
C VAL A 41 -9.14 1.46 -13.78
N THR A 42 -8.32 1.76 -14.79
CA THR A 42 -7.10 1.01 -15.11
C THR A 42 -5.89 1.86 -14.76
N VAL A 43 -4.99 1.34 -13.93
CA VAL A 43 -3.68 1.95 -13.67
C VAL A 43 -2.74 1.52 -14.77
N THR A 44 -2.17 2.50 -15.49
CA THR A 44 -1.28 2.27 -16.64
C THR A 44 0.19 2.45 -16.26
N ASN A 45 0.48 3.29 -15.27
CA ASN A 45 1.79 3.45 -14.67
C ASN A 45 1.67 3.71 -13.17
N ALA A 46 2.61 3.18 -12.38
CA ALA A 46 2.69 3.44 -10.95
C ALA A 46 4.16 3.61 -10.58
N ASP A 47 4.62 4.86 -10.52
CA ASP A 47 5.96 5.19 -10.04
C ASP A 47 5.89 5.34 -8.52
N VAL A 48 6.52 4.43 -7.81
CA VAL A 48 6.59 4.41 -6.34
C VAL A 48 8.05 4.49 -5.96
N LYS A 49 8.41 5.54 -5.21
CA LYS A 49 9.77 5.77 -4.72
C LYS A 49 9.78 5.81 -3.20
N LEU A 50 10.59 4.93 -2.61
CA LEU A 50 10.79 4.86 -1.18
C LEU A 50 12.05 5.63 -0.80
N VAL A 51 11.91 6.51 0.18
CA VAL A 51 13.00 7.26 0.81
C VAL A 51 13.02 6.85 2.27
N ARG A 52 14.08 6.17 2.69
CA ARG A 52 14.29 5.80 4.08
C ARG A 52 15.31 6.74 4.70
N GLU A 53 14.97 7.27 5.87
CA GLU A 53 15.89 8.01 6.73
C GLU A 53 16.42 7.10 7.83
N ASP A 54 17.59 7.42 8.40
CA ASP A 54 18.10 6.68 9.55
C ASP A 54 17.09 6.76 10.72
N PRO A 55 16.77 5.64 11.38
CA PRO A 55 15.92 5.66 12.54
C PRO A 55 16.65 6.33 13.71
N GLU A 56 15.89 7.00 14.56
CA GLU A 56 16.38 7.62 15.80
C GLU A 56 16.77 6.58 16.86
N LYS A 57 16.22 5.36 16.75
CA LYS A 57 16.42 4.26 17.68
C LYS A 57 16.75 2.98 16.92
N TYR A 58 17.60 2.16 17.54
CA TYR A 58 17.94 0.83 17.05
C TYR A 58 17.40 -0.22 18.01
N ALA A 59 16.81 -1.28 17.47
CA ALA A 59 16.42 -2.42 18.28
C ALA A 59 17.67 -3.14 18.80
N ASP A 60 17.69 -3.51 20.08
CA ASP A 60 18.78 -4.29 20.68
C ASP A 60 18.54 -5.79 20.46
N MET A 61 18.49 -6.21 19.20
CA MET A 61 18.20 -7.59 18.82
C MET A 61 19.17 -8.12 17.78
N THR A 62 19.41 -9.43 17.85
CA THR A 62 20.46 -10.11 17.09
C THR A 62 19.99 -10.60 15.74
N ASN A 63 18.69 -10.87 15.55
CA ASN A 63 18.10 -11.40 14.32
C ASN A 63 16.61 -11.03 14.17
N GLY A 64 16.14 -10.91 12.92
CA GLY A 64 14.74 -10.65 12.52
C GLY A 64 14.56 -9.21 12.01
N PHE A 65 13.34 -8.72 11.85
CA PHE A 65 13.11 -7.35 11.38
C PHE A 65 12.05 -6.64 12.24
N TRP A 66 12.10 -5.31 12.26
CA TRP A 66 11.29 -4.46 13.12
C TRP A 66 9.97 -4.04 12.45
N ASP A 67 10.03 -3.58 11.19
CA ASP A 67 8.87 -3.21 10.39
C ASP A 67 9.09 -3.56 8.91
N SER A 68 8.02 -3.88 8.18
CA SER A 68 8.07 -4.00 6.72
C SER A 68 6.77 -3.55 6.08
N PHE A 69 6.89 -2.90 4.92
CA PHE A 69 5.76 -2.45 4.12
C PHE A 69 5.88 -2.94 2.69
N ALA A 70 4.77 -3.41 2.13
CA ALA A 70 4.64 -3.68 0.70
C ALA A 70 3.60 -2.74 0.09
N PHE A 71 4.00 -2.02 -0.95
CA PHE A 71 3.14 -1.13 -1.72
C PHE A 71 2.65 -1.90 -2.93
N VAL A 72 1.40 -2.36 -2.88
CA VAL A 72 0.88 -3.41 -3.75
C VAL A 72 -0.35 -2.97 -4.54
N LYS A 73 -0.63 -3.67 -5.65
CA LYS A 73 -1.88 -3.49 -6.39
C LYS A 73 -3.09 -3.81 -5.49
N PRO A 74 -4.27 -3.23 -5.75
CA PRO A 74 -5.37 -3.22 -4.79
C PRO A 74 -6.10 -4.56 -4.59
N ASN A 75 -5.81 -5.56 -5.43
CA ASN A 75 -6.30 -6.92 -5.32
C ASN A 75 -5.19 -7.92 -4.95
N ALA A 76 -4.08 -7.45 -4.40
CA ALA A 76 -2.98 -8.29 -3.95
C ALA A 76 -3.44 -9.31 -2.91
N THR A 77 -2.83 -10.49 -2.94
CA THR A 77 -3.06 -11.49 -1.89
C THR A 77 -2.29 -11.06 -0.64
N ILE A 78 -2.97 -11.00 0.50
CA ILE A 78 -2.30 -10.75 1.78
C ILE A 78 -1.50 -12.01 2.14
N PRO A 79 -0.17 -11.92 2.32
CA PRO A 79 0.62 -13.08 2.66
C PRO A 79 0.23 -13.66 4.01
N HIS A 80 0.44 -14.96 4.16
CA HIS A 80 0.33 -15.65 5.44
C HIS A 80 1.68 -16.26 5.81
N GLU A 81 2.04 -16.17 7.08
CA GLU A 81 3.22 -16.81 7.63
C GLU A 81 2.80 -17.72 8.78
N ASP A 82 3.15 -19.00 8.64
CA ASP A 82 2.94 -19.99 9.68
C ASP A 82 4.05 -19.90 10.73
N GLY A 83 3.66 -19.97 12.01
CA GLY A 83 4.59 -20.13 13.12
C GLY A 83 4.39 -19.15 14.26
N THR A 84 5.02 -19.48 15.39
CA THR A 84 5.13 -18.62 16.56
C THR A 84 6.57 -18.61 17.03
N TYR A 85 7.00 -17.52 17.65
CA TYR A 85 8.31 -17.38 18.27
C TYR A 85 8.16 -16.75 19.64
N THR A 86 9.12 -17.01 20.52
CA THR A 86 9.15 -16.39 21.85
C THR A 86 10.04 -15.14 21.79
N TRP A 87 9.47 -13.99 22.16
CA TRP A 87 10.19 -12.72 22.09
C TRP A 87 11.38 -12.71 23.05
N ALA A 88 12.58 -12.47 22.51
CA ALA A 88 13.83 -12.30 23.26
C ALA A 88 14.25 -13.47 24.17
N ASP A 89 13.73 -14.69 23.95
CA ASP A 89 13.99 -15.86 24.81
C ASP A 89 15.22 -16.67 24.37
N GLU A 90 15.42 -16.85 23.06
CA GLU A 90 16.68 -17.29 22.45
C GLU A 90 17.50 -16.06 22.03
N PRO A 91 18.85 -16.08 22.00
CA PRO A 91 19.76 -14.98 22.37
C PRO A 91 19.43 -13.63 21.71
N ASN A 92 18.35 -12.99 22.16
CA ASN A 92 17.70 -11.78 21.65
C ASN A 92 17.13 -11.82 20.21
N HIS A 93 16.38 -12.87 19.85
CA HIS A 93 15.64 -12.93 18.57
C HIS A 93 14.35 -12.10 18.57
N SER A 94 14.06 -11.45 17.43
CA SER A 94 12.91 -10.55 17.23
C SER A 94 11.78 -11.12 16.35
N ASP A 95 12.05 -12.21 15.62
CA ASP A 95 11.15 -12.81 14.63
C ASP A 95 11.40 -14.32 14.49
N LEU A 96 10.62 -14.98 13.62
CA LEU A 96 10.82 -16.36 13.22
C LEU A 96 12.24 -16.58 12.66
N PRO A 97 12.88 -17.73 12.96
CA PRO A 97 14.21 -18.04 12.42
C PRO A 97 14.25 -18.00 10.89
N GLY A 98 15.26 -17.34 10.32
CA GLY A 98 15.49 -17.30 8.87
C GLY A 98 14.68 -16.22 8.12
N VAL A 99 13.80 -15.48 8.78
CA VAL A 99 13.10 -14.34 8.17
C VAL A 99 14.07 -13.18 7.95
N ASN A 100 14.09 -12.67 6.72
CA ASN A 100 14.83 -11.47 6.32
C ASN A 100 14.09 -10.72 5.19
N GLY A 101 14.59 -9.55 4.78
CA GLY A 101 13.95 -8.74 3.75
C GLY A 101 13.80 -9.43 2.39
N ASP A 102 14.71 -10.35 2.02
CA ASP A 102 14.61 -11.09 0.76
C ASP A 102 13.52 -12.15 0.78
N TYR A 103 13.38 -12.85 1.92
CA TYR A 103 12.29 -13.78 2.17
C TYR A 103 10.94 -13.07 2.09
N LEU A 104 10.76 -11.96 2.81
CA LEU A 104 9.52 -11.20 2.80
C LEU A 104 9.19 -10.65 1.42
N TRP A 105 10.20 -10.12 0.70
CA TRP A 105 10.03 -9.71 -0.69
C TRP A 105 9.49 -10.85 -1.55
N SER A 106 10.00 -12.07 -1.38
CA SER A 106 9.55 -13.22 -2.17
C SER A 106 8.06 -13.53 -2.02
N MET A 107 7.45 -13.17 -0.88
CA MET A 107 6.03 -13.35 -0.60
C MET A 107 5.15 -12.33 -1.33
N VAL A 108 5.63 -11.09 -1.52
CA VAL A 108 4.83 -9.97 -2.06
C VAL A 108 5.20 -9.56 -3.49
N LYS A 109 6.35 -10.00 -4.01
CA LYS A 109 6.95 -9.50 -5.27
C LYS A 109 6.05 -9.57 -6.50
N ASN A 110 5.10 -10.51 -6.53
CA ASN A 110 4.20 -10.70 -7.68
C ASN A 110 3.09 -9.64 -7.76
N ASP A 111 2.88 -8.88 -6.67
CA ASP A 111 1.84 -7.87 -6.56
C ASP A 111 2.39 -6.48 -6.15
N ALA A 112 3.65 -6.43 -5.69
CA ALA A 112 4.27 -5.25 -5.09
C ALA A 112 5.00 -4.35 -6.10
N MET A 113 4.62 -3.07 -6.16
CA MET A 113 5.37 -2.03 -6.89
C MET A 113 6.65 -1.66 -6.15
N ALA A 114 6.58 -1.57 -4.83
CA ALA A 114 7.72 -1.33 -3.98
C ALA A 114 7.60 -2.10 -2.67
N PHE A 115 8.73 -2.36 -2.04
CA PHE A 115 8.84 -3.06 -0.76
C PHE A 115 9.94 -2.45 0.09
N PHE A 116 9.69 -2.41 1.40
CA PHE A 116 10.64 -2.01 2.41
C PHE A 116 10.64 -3.00 3.57
N SER A 117 11.80 -3.31 4.12
CA SER A 117 11.93 -3.92 5.45
C SER A 117 13.11 -3.32 6.22
N GLN A 118 12.91 -3.10 7.52
CA GLN A 118 13.92 -2.64 8.46
C GLN A 118 14.36 -3.81 9.34
N ASP A 119 15.58 -4.30 9.16
CA ASP A 119 16.17 -5.35 10.02
C ASP A 119 16.36 -4.83 11.46
N SER A 120 16.28 -5.74 12.42
CA SER A 120 16.37 -5.49 13.86
C SER A 120 17.81 -5.44 14.41
N ASN A 121 18.83 -5.57 13.56
CA ASN A 121 20.23 -5.66 13.96
C ASN A 121 20.76 -4.42 14.73
N ARG A 122 21.24 -4.67 15.95
CA ARG A 122 21.84 -3.75 16.93
C ARG A 122 22.92 -2.78 16.40
N THR A 123 23.67 -3.14 15.37
CA THR A 123 24.90 -2.40 14.99
C THR A 123 24.83 -1.63 13.69
N ALA A 124 23.95 -2.04 12.77
CA ALA A 124 23.90 -1.47 11.42
C ALA A 124 22.47 -1.18 10.93
N SER A 125 21.44 -1.75 11.58
CA SER A 125 20.04 -1.61 11.18
C SER A 125 19.84 -1.67 9.66
N PRO A 126 20.33 -2.73 8.99
CA PRO A 126 20.28 -2.80 7.55
C PRO A 126 18.83 -2.79 7.10
N TYR A 127 18.60 -2.26 5.91
CA TYR A 127 17.27 -2.21 5.32
C TYR A 127 17.32 -2.77 3.91
N VAL A 128 16.17 -3.25 3.46
CA VAL A 128 15.97 -3.68 2.08
C VAL A 128 14.91 -2.78 1.46
N ILE A 129 15.22 -2.20 0.31
CA ILE A 129 14.24 -1.57 -0.57
C ILE A 129 14.29 -2.29 -1.91
N LYS A 130 13.12 -2.70 -2.40
CA LYS A 130 12.97 -3.36 -3.70
C LYS A 130 11.82 -2.75 -4.48
N TYR A 131 11.92 -2.86 -5.80
CA TYR A 131 10.94 -2.34 -6.74
C TYR A 131 10.61 -3.41 -7.78
N SER A 132 9.39 -3.37 -8.30
CA SER A 132 9.03 -4.14 -9.49
C SER A 132 7.93 -3.43 -10.29
N THR A 133 7.79 -3.81 -11.55
CA THR A 133 6.73 -3.27 -12.42
C THR A 133 5.47 -4.12 -12.28
N GLN A 134 4.36 -3.49 -11.89
CA GLN A 134 3.09 -4.18 -11.68
C GLN A 134 1.99 -3.75 -12.66
N THR A 135 2.30 -2.88 -13.62
CA THR A 135 1.34 -2.27 -14.54
C THR A 135 1.30 -2.94 -15.92
N PRO A 136 0.16 -2.87 -16.63
CA PRO A 136 -1.11 -2.28 -16.18
C PRO A 136 -1.92 -3.20 -15.25
N TYR A 137 -2.78 -2.63 -14.40
CA TYR A 137 -3.72 -3.38 -13.56
C TYR A 137 -5.03 -2.63 -13.33
N ILE A 138 -6.07 -3.36 -12.90
CA ILE A 138 -7.40 -2.80 -12.61
C ILE A 138 -7.44 -2.34 -11.15
N ALA A 139 -7.87 -1.10 -10.94
CA ALA A 139 -8.12 -0.57 -9.60
C ALA A 139 -9.36 -1.23 -8.96
N THR A 140 -9.38 -1.37 -7.65
CA THR A 140 -10.55 -1.97 -6.96
C THR A 140 -11.57 -0.89 -6.62
N LYS A 141 -12.82 -1.08 -7.07
CA LYS A 141 -13.94 -0.22 -6.69
C LYS A 141 -14.38 -0.51 -5.26
N ASN A 142 -14.44 0.51 -4.43
CA ASN A 142 -14.88 0.43 -3.04
C ASN A 142 -16.41 0.58 -2.95
N ALA A 143 -17.00 0.14 -1.83
CA ALA A 143 -18.44 0.24 -1.58
C ALA A 143 -18.96 1.69 -1.55
N ASP A 144 -18.10 2.65 -1.21
CA ASP A 144 -18.40 4.09 -1.20
C ASP A 144 -18.29 4.75 -2.59
N GLY A 145 -17.98 3.98 -3.63
CA GLY A 145 -17.85 4.46 -5.02
C GLY A 145 -16.47 5.03 -5.37
N THR A 146 -15.52 5.07 -4.43
CA THR A 146 -14.11 5.40 -4.73
C THR A 146 -13.37 4.22 -5.37
N TYR A 147 -12.21 4.47 -5.97
CA TYR A 147 -11.34 3.43 -6.51
C TYR A 147 -10.00 3.43 -5.78
N THR A 148 -9.58 2.27 -5.27
CA THR A 148 -8.26 2.08 -4.70
C THR A 148 -7.26 1.79 -5.82
N LEU A 149 -6.24 2.66 -5.95
CA LEU A 149 -5.16 2.53 -6.93
C LEU A 149 -3.98 1.72 -6.37
N MET A 150 -3.69 1.85 -5.07
CA MET A 150 -2.59 1.17 -4.39
C MET A 150 -2.98 0.89 -2.95
N LEU A 151 -2.65 -0.30 -2.46
CA LEU A 151 -2.72 -0.67 -1.05
C LEU A 151 -1.32 -0.68 -0.45
N THR A 152 -1.26 -0.49 0.86
CA THR A 152 -0.07 -0.77 1.65
C THR A 152 -0.37 -1.99 2.52
N LEU A 153 0.46 -3.01 2.46
CA LEU A 153 0.47 -4.10 3.42
C LEU A 153 1.53 -3.81 4.47
N ASP A 154 1.17 -3.96 5.73
CA ASP A 154 2.05 -3.84 6.89
C ASP A 154 2.25 -5.24 7.49
N ARG A 155 3.50 -5.62 7.73
CA ARG A 155 3.82 -6.81 8.53
C ARG A 155 4.37 -6.37 9.87
N TYR A 156 3.65 -6.75 10.91
CA TYR A 156 4.02 -6.45 12.30
C TYR A 156 3.92 -7.70 13.17
N ARG A 157 4.39 -7.56 14.40
CA ARG A 157 4.31 -8.58 15.44
C ARG A 157 2.96 -8.51 16.16
N ASP A 158 2.24 -9.62 16.18
CA ASP A 158 1.05 -9.82 17.00
C ASP A 158 1.38 -10.71 18.21
N GLY A 159 0.93 -10.30 19.40
CA GLY A 159 1.21 -10.99 20.66
C GLY A 159 1.59 -10.04 21.80
N ILE A 160 2.01 -10.64 22.93
CA ILE A 160 2.39 -9.88 24.12
C ILE A 160 3.82 -9.36 23.96
N THR A 161 3.99 -8.05 24.07
CA THR A 161 5.29 -7.37 24.03
C THR A 161 5.98 -7.48 25.40
N ALA A 162 6.32 -8.71 25.80
CA ALA A 162 7.10 -9.01 26.98
C ALA A 162 8.06 -10.17 26.70
N ILE A 163 9.24 -10.12 27.32
CA ILE A 163 10.27 -11.16 27.18
C ILE A 163 9.69 -12.51 27.59
N GLY A 164 9.97 -13.55 26.82
CA GLY A 164 9.49 -14.91 27.10
C GLY A 164 8.04 -15.17 26.69
N GLN A 165 7.35 -14.21 26.06
CA GLN A 165 5.97 -14.39 25.61
C GLN A 165 5.88 -14.84 24.14
N PRO A 166 4.87 -15.68 23.80
CA PRO A 166 4.65 -16.10 22.43
C PRO A 166 4.15 -14.93 21.57
N ASN A 167 4.71 -14.84 20.38
CA ASN A 167 4.40 -13.85 19.36
C ASN A 167 4.31 -14.55 17.99
N ARG A 168 3.67 -13.89 17.03
CA ARG A 168 3.59 -14.33 15.64
C ARG A 168 3.66 -13.14 14.69
N PRO A 169 4.15 -13.34 13.46
CA PRO A 169 4.05 -12.32 12.43
C PRO A 169 2.65 -12.26 11.84
N VAL A 170 2.19 -11.06 11.51
CA VAL A 170 0.90 -10.85 10.83
C VAL A 170 1.06 -9.81 9.74
N TRP A 171 0.51 -10.12 8.56
CA TRP A 171 0.29 -9.15 7.50
C TRP A 171 -1.14 -8.62 7.56
N THR A 172 -1.30 -7.31 7.48
CA THR A 172 -2.61 -6.66 7.31
C THR A 172 -2.54 -5.55 6.27
N VAL A 173 -3.71 -5.04 5.92
CA VAL A 173 -3.82 -3.81 5.11
C VAL A 173 -3.66 -2.62 6.04
N ASP A 174 -2.64 -1.79 5.79
CA ASP A 174 -2.48 -0.52 6.49
C ASP A 174 -3.57 0.46 6.06
N SER A 175 -3.88 1.39 6.97
CA SER A 175 -4.87 2.44 6.74
C SER A 175 -4.52 3.38 5.56
N LYS A 176 -3.23 3.53 5.22
CA LYS A 176 -2.74 4.39 4.14
C LYS A 176 -2.82 3.65 2.80
N LYS A 177 -3.96 3.82 2.15
CA LYS A 177 -4.23 3.45 0.76
C LYS A 177 -4.26 4.70 -0.13
N VAL A 178 -3.96 4.53 -1.41
CA VAL A 178 -4.15 5.59 -2.42
C VAL A 178 -5.47 5.36 -3.12
N THR A 179 -6.41 6.28 -2.91
CA THR A 179 -7.76 6.20 -3.47
C THR A 179 -8.09 7.44 -4.29
N ILE A 180 -8.97 7.28 -5.28
CA ILE A 180 -9.53 8.39 -6.06
C ILE A 180 -11.06 8.33 -6.05
N SER A 181 -11.67 9.50 -6.24
CA SER A 181 -13.08 9.62 -6.59
C SER A 181 -13.19 10.03 -8.05
N ILE A 182 -14.09 9.38 -8.79
CA ILE A 182 -14.43 9.84 -10.13
C ILE A 182 -15.45 10.98 -9.99
N PRO A 183 -15.18 12.20 -10.50
CA PRO A 183 -16.13 13.29 -10.43
C PRO A 183 -17.47 12.87 -11.04
N GLN A 184 -18.57 13.06 -10.31
CA GLN A 184 -19.90 12.81 -10.85
C GLN A 184 -20.11 13.68 -12.09
N ARG A 185 -20.55 13.06 -13.18
CA ARG A 185 -21.04 13.80 -14.35
C ARG A 185 -22.30 14.53 -13.90
N LYS A 186 -22.35 15.86 -14.02
CA LYS A 186 -23.66 16.53 -14.05
C LYS A 186 -24.41 15.91 -15.22
N THR A 187 -25.54 15.25 -14.95
CA THR A 187 -26.53 15.02 -15.99
C THR A 187 -26.89 16.40 -16.50
N THR A 188 -26.63 16.67 -17.78
CA THR A 188 -27.18 17.84 -18.47
C THR A 188 -28.64 17.97 -18.08
N GLU A 189 -29.02 19.15 -17.60
CA GLU A 189 -30.43 19.50 -17.42
C GLU A 189 -31.14 19.10 -18.72
N ALA A 190 -32.17 18.26 -18.61
CA ALA A 190 -33.01 17.97 -19.75
C ALA A 190 -33.70 19.29 -20.10
N ASP A 191 -33.22 19.99 -21.11
CA ASP A 191 -33.93 21.10 -21.74
C ASP A 191 -35.21 20.52 -22.36
N TYR A 192 -36.27 20.47 -21.55
CA TYR A 192 -37.62 20.26 -22.04
C TYR A 192 -38.01 21.49 -22.86
N HIS A 193 -37.61 21.53 -24.12
CA HIS A 193 -38.22 22.42 -25.08
C HIS A 193 -39.66 21.93 -25.33
N TYR A 194 -40.61 22.48 -24.59
CA TYR A 194 -42.01 22.44 -24.97
C TYR A 194 -42.17 23.16 -26.30
N ASN A 195 -42.33 22.41 -27.40
CA ASN A 195 -42.88 22.94 -28.63
C ASN A 195 -44.36 23.30 -28.35
N GLN A 196 -44.62 24.54 -27.94
CA GLN A 196 -45.97 25.08 -28.02
C GLN A 196 -46.28 25.34 -29.49
N SER A 197 -46.93 24.38 -30.14
CA SER A 197 -47.57 24.59 -31.44
C SER A 197 -48.64 25.67 -31.27
N ARG A 198 -48.40 26.86 -31.83
CA ARG A 198 -49.44 27.88 -32.00
C ARG A 198 -50.44 27.38 -33.05
N TYR A 199 -51.65 27.04 -32.61
CA TYR A 199 -52.79 26.96 -33.51
C TYR A 199 -53.30 28.39 -33.76
N TYR A 200 -53.27 28.81 -35.03
CA TYR A 200 -54.06 29.94 -35.50
C TYR A 200 -55.43 29.41 -35.93
N ILE A 201 -56.50 29.96 -35.35
CA ILE A 201 -57.83 30.07 -35.96
C ILE A 201 -58.30 31.50 -35.71
#